data_AF-C5M5B9-F1
#
_entry.id   AF-C5M5B9-F1
#
_cell.length_a   1.000
_cell.length_b   1.000
_cell.length_c   1.000
_cell.angle_alpha   90.00
_cell.angle_beta   90.00
_cell.angle_gamma   90.00
#
_symmetry.space_group_name_H-M   'P 1'
#
loop_
_entity.id
_entity.type
_entity.pdbx_description
1 polymer ?
#
loop_
_entity_poly.entity_id
_entity_poly.type
_entity_poly.pdbx_seq_one_letter_code
_entity_poly.pdbx_strand_id
1 'polypeptide(L)'
;MTDTSDKSLDPRTTAILTEHFGFAPLVLIDEIINAVNEIMYKGTEAIESFLKEQKNIKTSGIFTEISLDEIETGVGKLETLLEFTVDSYFDKFELYCFRNVLNIPKDLIPHVVLNHQRGIEFNNEKIKDKDELDKKIDDLRNKIALELQLRKILKFEITKV
;
A
#
# COMPACT_ATOMS: atom_id res chain seq x y z
N MET A 1 23.82 -3.69 -31.24
CA MET A 1 23.08 -4.94 -31.48
C MET A 1 23.76 -5.97 -30.60
N THR A 2 23.22 -6.53 -29.54
CA THR A 2 21.86 -6.73 -29.00
C THR A 2 22.10 -6.88 -27.50
N ASP A 3 21.41 -6.16 -26.61
CA ASP A 3 20.36 -6.85 -25.87
C ASP A 3 19.35 -5.86 -25.30
N THR A 4 18.29 -5.62 -26.07
CA THR A 4 16.98 -5.21 -25.54
C THR A 4 16.25 -6.43 -25.01
N SER A 5 16.96 -7.32 -24.29
CA SER A 5 16.44 -8.56 -23.76
C SER A 5 15.62 -8.27 -22.51
N ASP A 6 14.34 -8.12 -22.78
CA ASP A 6 13.27 -8.45 -21.85
C ASP A 6 13.27 -7.60 -20.57
N LYS A 7 12.67 -6.41 -20.66
CA LYS A 7 12.20 -5.62 -19.50
C LYS A 7 11.02 -6.32 -18.78
N SER A 8 10.97 -7.65 -18.83
CA SER A 8 10.26 -8.48 -17.87
C SER A 8 10.77 -8.12 -16.47
N LEU A 9 9.82 -7.70 -15.63
CA LEU A 9 10.06 -7.41 -14.21
C LEU A 9 10.60 -8.69 -13.57
N ASP A 10 11.85 -8.64 -13.10
CA ASP A 10 12.45 -9.80 -12.45
C ASP A 10 11.71 -10.07 -11.13
N PRO A 11 11.16 -11.27 -10.90
CA PRO A 11 10.46 -11.59 -9.66
C PRO A 11 11.30 -11.35 -8.40
N ARG A 12 12.64 -11.42 -8.53
CA ARG A 12 13.58 -11.16 -7.44
C ARG A 12 13.58 -9.69 -7.01
N THR A 13 13.37 -8.77 -7.94
CA THR A 13 13.23 -7.34 -7.64
C THR A 13 12.03 -7.11 -6.74
N THR A 14 10.89 -7.69 -7.08
CA THR A 14 9.68 -7.60 -6.26
C THR A 14 9.88 -8.19 -4.87
N ALA A 15 10.58 -9.33 -4.75
CA ALA A 15 10.88 -9.94 -3.46
C ALA A 15 11.75 -9.03 -2.57
N ILE A 16 12.85 -8.50 -3.10
CA ILE A 16 13.75 -7.60 -2.36
C ILE A 16 13.02 -6.32 -1.94
N LEU A 17 12.25 -5.71 -2.84
CA LEU A 17 11.49 -4.51 -2.53
C LEU A 17 10.39 -4.78 -1.50
N THR A 18 9.70 -5.92 -1.59
CA THR A 18 8.69 -6.32 -0.60
C THR A 18 9.31 -6.53 0.78
N GLU A 19 10.48 -7.17 0.84
CA GLU A 19 11.23 -7.34 2.08
C GLU A 19 11.70 -5.99 2.65
N HIS A 20 12.14 -5.07 1.78
CA HIS A 20 12.60 -3.74 2.20
C HIS A 20 11.46 -2.85 2.72
N PHE A 21 10.33 -2.80 2.01
CA PHE A 21 9.20 -1.96 2.38
C PHE A 21 8.30 -2.59 3.45
N GLY A 22 8.34 -3.91 3.59
CA GLY A 22 7.42 -4.66 4.46
C GLY A 22 6.02 -4.87 3.86
N PHE A 23 5.80 -4.42 2.62
CA PHE A 23 4.58 -4.62 1.84
C PHE A 23 4.93 -4.69 0.35
N ALA A 24 4.05 -5.29 -0.45
CA ALA A 24 4.29 -5.40 -1.88
C ALA A 24 4.22 -4.02 -2.56
N PRO A 25 5.18 -3.63 -3.40
CA PRO A 25 5.20 -2.30 -4.03
C PRO A 25 3.94 -1.96 -4.83
N LEU A 26 3.22 -2.97 -5.34
CA LEU A 26 1.93 -2.80 -6.02
C LEU A 26 0.87 -2.19 -5.12
N VAL A 27 0.83 -2.57 -3.84
CA VAL A 27 -0.11 -2.02 -2.86
C VAL A 27 0.05 -0.51 -2.73
N LEU A 28 1.28 0.01 -2.80
CA LEU A 28 1.49 1.46 -2.72
C LEU A 28 0.82 2.20 -3.88
N ILE A 29 0.91 1.66 -5.09
CA ILE A 29 0.33 2.30 -6.27
C ILE A 29 -1.20 2.19 -6.23
N ASP A 30 -1.73 1.04 -5.84
CA ASP A 30 -3.17 0.83 -5.66
C ASP A 30 -3.76 1.83 -4.65
N GLU A 31 -3.09 2.03 -3.50
CA GLU A 31 -3.51 3.02 -2.49
C GLU A 31 -3.47 4.46 -3.02
N ILE A 32 -2.48 4.80 -3.87
CA ILE A 32 -2.42 6.12 -4.52
C ILE A 32 -3.60 6.30 -5.47
N ILE A 33 -3.90 5.31 -6.32
CA ILE A 33 -5.02 5.36 -7.27
C ILE A 33 -6.35 5.51 -6.50
N ASN A 34 -6.53 4.75 -5.42
CA ASN A 34 -7.71 4.84 -4.56
C ASN A 34 -7.86 6.24 -3.94
N ALA A 35 -6.78 6.81 -3.42
CA ALA A 35 -6.78 8.15 -2.84
C ALA A 35 -7.13 9.23 -3.88
N VAL A 36 -6.62 9.10 -5.10
CA VAL A 36 -6.92 10.06 -6.19
C VAL A 36 -8.38 9.97 -6.61
N ASN A 37 -8.93 8.75 -6.75
CA ASN A 37 -10.34 8.56 -7.05
C ASN A 37 -11.23 9.15 -5.94
N GLU A 38 -10.88 8.92 -4.67
CA GLU A 38 -11.61 9.50 -3.55
C GLU A 38 -11.59 11.05 -3.59
N ILE A 39 -10.44 11.65 -3.89
CA ILE A 39 -10.31 13.11 -4.04
C ILE A 39 -11.14 13.62 -5.23
N MET A 40 -11.14 12.89 -6.35
CA MET A 40 -11.92 13.24 -7.54
C MET A 40 -13.41 13.29 -7.22
N TYR A 41 -13.97 12.23 -6.62
CA TYR A 41 -15.39 12.18 -6.24
C TYR A 41 -15.76 13.27 -5.24
N LYS A 42 -14.92 13.53 -4.22
CA LYS A 42 -15.14 14.65 -3.30
C LYS A 42 -15.08 16.01 -4.01
N GLY A 43 -14.21 16.14 -5.01
CA GLY A 43 -14.07 17.35 -5.81
C GLY A 43 -15.30 17.62 -6.67
N THR A 44 -15.83 16.61 -7.36
CA THR A 44 -17.03 16.73 -8.19
C THR A 44 -18.27 17.03 -7.35
N GLU A 45 -18.43 16.36 -6.20
CA GLU A 45 -19.51 16.63 -5.24
C GLU A 45 -19.45 18.06 -4.68
N ALA A 46 -18.25 18.55 -4.35
CA ALA A 46 -18.05 19.92 -3.87
C ALA A 46 -18.40 20.95 -4.95
N ILE A 47 -18.04 20.70 -6.21
CA ILE A 47 -18.41 21.56 -7.36
C ILE A 47 -19.93 21.59 -7.52
N GLU A 48 -20.59 20.43 -7.49
CA GLU A 48 -22.04 20.34 -7.62
C GLU A 48 -22.76 21.11 -6.51
N SER A 49 -22.32 20.91 -5.26
CA SER A 49 -22.87 21.59 -4.09
C SER A 49 -22.71 23.11 -4.20
N PHE A 50 -21.53 23.57 -4.58
CA PHE A 50 -21.26 25.00 -4.79
C PHE A 50 -22.15 25.62 -5.88
N LEU A 51 -22.34 24.93 -7.01
CA LEU A 51 -23.19 25.41 -8.10
C LEU A 51 -24.66 25.50 -7.67
N LYS A 52 -25.15 24.53 -6.89
CA LYS A 52 -26.50 24.54 -6.30
C LYS A 52 -26.69 25.70 -5.33
N GLU A 53 -25.71 25.95 -4.46
CA GLU A 53 -25.73 27.10 -3.53
C GLU A 53 -25.70 28.43 -4.28
N GLN A 54 -24.86 28.56 -5.31
CA GLN A 54 -24.74 29.80 -6.07
C GLN A 54 -26.01 30.15 -6.85
N LYS A 55 -26.75 29.14 -7.32
CA LYS A 55 -28.09 29.33 -7.91
C LYS A 55 -29.07 29.95 -6.91
N ASN A 56 -29.08 29.49 -5.66
CA ASN A 56 -29.95 30.03 -4.60
C ASN A 56 -29.64 31.50 -4.27
N ILE A 57 -28.41 31.96 -4.52
CA ILE A 57 -27.95 33.33 -4.25
C ILE A 57 -28.29 34.29 -5.42
N LYS A 58 -28.34 33.81 -6.67
CA LYS A 58 -28.46 34.66 -7.89
C LYS A 58 -29.88 34.88 -8.41
N THR A 59 -30.92 34.61 -7.62
CA THR A 59 -32.36 34.85 -7.93
C THR A 59 -32.73 36.33 -8.20
N SER A 60 -31.77 37.22 -8.48
CA SER A 60 -32.00 38.63 -8.86
C SER A 60 -31.26 39.07 -10.13
N GLY A 61 -30.60 38.16 -10.87
CA GLY A 61 -29.84 38.49 -12.07
C GLY A 61 -30.38 37.85 -13.35
N ILE A 62 -30.29 38.58 -14.46
CA ILE A 62 -30.77 38.34 -15.84
C ILE A 62 -30.27 37.02 -16.50
N PHE A 63 -29.55 36.16 -15.78
CA PHE A 63 -29.09 34.89 -16.32
C PHE A 63 -30.23 33.88 -16.38
N THR A 64 -30.52 33.46 -17.61
CA THR A 64 -31.38 32.35 -18.05
C THR A 64 -31.44 31.19 -17.06
N GLU A 65 -32.64 30.65 -16.88
CA GLU A 65 -33.01 29.52 -16.02
C GLU A 65 -32.10 28.29 -16.20
N ILE A 66 -30.92 28.26 -15.58
CA ILE A 66 -30.10 27.05 -15.50
C ILE A 66 -30.88 26.07 -14.61
N SER A 67 -31.38 24.98 -15.20
CA SER A 67 -32.12 23.95 -14.45
C SER A 67 -31.16 23.22 -13.50
N LEU A 68 -31.70 22.68 -12.39
CA LEU A 68 -30.90 21.79 -11.53
C LEU A 68 -30.43 20.57 -12.33
N ASP A 69 -31.27 20.08 -13.23
CA ASP A 69 -30.97 18.98 -14.15
C ASP A 69 -29.79 19.28 -15.08
N GLU A 70 -29.59 20.55 -15.49
CA GLU A 70 -28.47 20.93 -16.34
C GLU A 70 -27.15 20.92 -15.57
N ILE A 71 -27.18 21.32 -14.29
CA ILE A 71 -26.02 21.24 -13.39
C ILE A 71 -25.66 19.78 -13.14
N GLU A 72 -26.64 18.94 -12.78
CA GLU A 72 -26.43 17.50 -12.53
C GLU A 72 -25.88 16.80 -13.79
N THR A 73 -26.48 17.06 -14.95
CA THR A 73 -26.00 16.51 -16.23
C THR A 73 -24.58 17.00 -16.58
N GLY A 74 -24.29 18.27 -16.31
CA GLY A 74 -22.98 18.87 -16.57
C GLY A 74 -21.89 18.31 -15.67
N VAL A 75 -22.16 18.20 -14.36
CA VAL A 75 -21.25 17.60 -13.38
C VAL A 75 -21.05 16.13 -13.68
N GLY A 76 -22.11 15.37 -14.00
CA GLY A 76 -21.98 13.97 -14.37
C GLY A 76 -21.10 13.75 -15.61
N LYS A 77 -21.20 14.63 -16.62
CA LYS A 77 -20.29 14.59 -17.79
C LYS A 77 -18.84 14.92 -17.40
N LEU A 78 -18.64 15.86 -16.49
CA LEU A 78 -17.32 16.23 -16.01
C LEU A 78 -16.68 15.10 -15.19
N GLU A 79 -17.46 14.42 -14.35
CA GLU A 79 -17.05 13.26 -13.58
C GLU A 79 -16.59 12.12 -14.50
N THR A 80 -17.40 11.72 -15.49
CA THR A 80 -16.99 10.69 -16.46
C THR A 80 -15.73 11.08 -17.25
N LEU A 81 -15.59 12.35 -17.59
CA LEU A 81 -14.40 12.85 -18.30
C LEU A 81 -13.16 12.79 -17.39
N LEU A 82 -13.30 13.15 -16.11
CA LEU A 82 -12.23 13.05 -15.13
C LEU A 82 -11.85 11.59 -14.88
N GLU A 83 -12.82 10.69 -14.68
CA GLU A 83 -12.58 9.25 -14.51
C GLU A 83 -11.72 8.70 -15.64
N PHE A 84 -12.13 8.93 -16.89
CA PHE A 84 -11.37 8.47 -18.06
C PHE A 84 -9.96 9.07 -18.12
N THR A 85 -9.84 10.34 -17.75
CA THR A 85 -8.55 11.05 -17.79
C THR A 85 -7.62 10.52 -16.71
N VAL A 86 -8.11 10.41 -15.47
CA VAL A 86 -7.37 9.89 -14.32
C VAL A 86 -6.91 8.48 -14.62
N ASP A 87 -7.81 7.57 -14.99
CA ASP A 87 -7.48 6.18 -15.35
C ASP A 87 -6.34 6.10 -16.39
N SER A 88 -6.48 6.82 -17.52
CA SER A 88 -5.48 6.79 -18.60
C SER A 88 -4.09 7.32 -18.21
N TYR A 89 -4.03 8.33 -17.33
CA TYR A 89 -2.75 8.88 -16.85
C TYR A 89 -2.18 8.06 -15.69
N PHE A 90 -3.02 7.52 -14.82
CA PHE A 90 -2.58 6.72 -13.69
C PHE A 90 -2.11 5.33 -14.09
N ASP A 91 -2.65 4.73 -15.16
CA ASP A 91 -2.07 3.54 -15.80
C ASP A 91 -0.62 3.77 -16.25
N LYS A 92 -0.37 4.94 -16.87
CA LYS A 92 0.98 5.32 -17.32
C LYS A 92 1.90 5.61 -16.15
N PHE A 93 1.37 6.20 -15.09
CA PHE A 93 2.08 6.45 -13.85
C PHE A 93 2.48 5.13 -13.17
N GLU A 94 1.56 4.19 -13.01
CA GLU A 94 1.82 2.85 -12.48
C GLU A 94 2.96 2.19 -13.26
N LEU A 95 2.83 2.17 -14.59
CA LEU A 95 3.83 1.59 -15.47
C LEU A 95 5.20 2.28 -15.34
N TYR A 96 5.22 3.60 -15.21
CA TYR A 96 6.45 4.37 -15.02
C TYR A 96 7.10 4.05 -13.68
N CYS A 97 6.32 3.99 -12.60
CA CYS A 97 6.78 3.65 -11.26
C CYS A 97 7.42 2.27 -11.24
N PHE A 98 6.76 1.24 -11.77
CA PHE A 98 7.34 -0.11 -11.82
C PHE A 98 8.56 -0.26 -12.72
N ARG A 99 8.69 0.58 -13.75
CA ARG A 99 9.84 0.50 -14.65
C ARG A 99 11.06 1.25 -14.13
N ASN A 100 10.86 2.35 -13.39
CA ASN A 100 11.94 3.28 -13.06
C ASN A 100 12.16 3.49 -11.57
N VAL A 101 11.09 3.61 -10.78
CA VAL A 101 11.17 3.98 -9.35
C VAL A 101 11.27 2.72 -8.50
N LEU A 102 10.35 1.79 -8.69
CA LEU A 102 10.21 0.53 -7.97
C LEU A 102 10.89 -0.60 -8.75
N ASN A 103 12.08 -0.33 -9.26
CA ASN A 103 12.83 -1.28 -10.06
C ASN A 103 14.30 -1.31 -9.66
N ILE A 104 14.88 -2.50 -9.69
CA ILE A 104 16.30 -2.73 -9.45
C ILE A 104 16.89 -3.31 -10.73
N PRO A 105 17.93 -2.69 -11.32
CA PRO A 105 18.62 -3.24 -12.48
C PRO A 105 19.10 -4.66 -12.22
N LYS A 106 18.90 -5.57 -13.19
CA LYS A 106 19.19 -7.01 -13.05
C LYS A 106 20.64 -7.28 -12.61
N ASP A 107 21.58 -6.47 -13.09
CA ASP A 107 23.01 -6.59 -12.77
C ASP A 107 23.32 -6.23 -11.31
N LEU A 108 22.46 -5.43 -10.68
CA LEU A 108 22.64 -4.99 -9.28
C LEU A 108 21.95 -5.92 -8.29
N ILE A 109 20.96 -6.73 -8.72
CA ILE A 109 20.20 -7.63 -7.84
C ILE A 109 21.10 -8.47 -6.92
N PRO A 110 22.18 -9.11 -7.39
CA PRO A 110 23.05 -9.92 -6.53
C PRO A 110 23.86 -9.11 -5.51
N HIS A 111 24.00 -7.80 -5.73
CA HIS A 111 24.79 -6.90 -4.90
C HIS A 111 23.94 -6.08 -3.91
N VAL A 112 22.60 -6.13 -4.05
CA VAL A 112 21.71 -5.49 -3.09
C VAL A 112 21.65 -6.32 -1.82
N VAL A 113 22.09 -5.74 -0.71
CA VAL A 113 22.03 -6.35 0.62
C VAL A 113 21.25 -5.43 1.55
N LEU A 114 20.17 -5.94 2.12
CA LEU A 114 19.34 -5.20 3.06
C LEU A 114 20.01 -5.10 4.43
N ASN A 115 19.63 -4.10 5.22
CA ASN A 115 20.28 -3.81 6.50
C ASN A 115 20.24 -4.98 7.48
N HIS A 116 19.14 -5.73 7.53
CA HIS A 116 18.99 -6.90 8.40
C HIS A 116 19.70 -8.16 7.87
N GLN A 117 20.11 -8.17 6.60
CA GLN A 117 20.91 -9.25 6.01
C GLN A 117 22.42 -9.04 6.27
N ARG A 118 22.83 -7.83 6.69
CA ARG A 118 24.23 -7.53 7.02
C ARG A 118 24.65 -8.31 8.27
N GLY A 119 25.78 -9.00 8.17
CA GLY A 119 26.32 -9.83 9.26
C GLY A 119 25.75 -11.24 9.33
N ILE A 120 24.87 -11.63 8.41
CA ILE A 120 24.43 -13.02 8.25
C ILE A 120 25.47 -13.76 7.40
N GLU A 121 26.35 -14.50 8.07
CA GLU A 121 27.29 -15.41 7.41
C GLU A 121 26.69 -16.82 7.37
N PHE A 122 26.41 -17.32 6.17
CA PHE A 122 25.99 -18.71 5.95
C PHE A 122 27.22 -19.64 5.97
N ASN A 123 27.91 -19.73 7.11
CA ASN A 123 28.94 -20.73 7.33
C ASN A 123 28.33 -21.98 7.99
N ASN A 124 28.53 -23.15 7.38
CA ASN A 124 28.04 -24.45 7.87
C ASN A 124 28.63 -24.85 9.24
N GLU A 125 29.67 -24.16 9.72
CA GLU A 125 30.26 -24.44 11.04
C GLU A 125 29.37 -23.98 12.21
N LYS A 126 28.45 -23.04 12.01
CA LYS A 126 27.54 -22.52 13.06
C LYS A 126 26.31 -23.41 13.31
N ILE A 127 26.23 -24.60 12.69
CA ILE A 127 25.10 -25.53 12.85
C ILE A 127 24.98 -26.03 14.30
N LYS A 128 26.10 -26.22 15.02
CA LYS A 128 26.06 -26.64 16.43
C LYS A 128 25.48 -25.56 17.35
N ASP A 129 25.81 -24.30 17.10
CA ASP A 129 25.27 -23.17 17.87
C ASP A 129 23.76 -23.03 17.65
N LYS A 130 23.26 -23.36 16.46
CA LYS A 130 21.83 -23.37 16.16
C LYS A 130 21.08 -24.40 17.02
N ASP A 131 21.55 -25.64 17.10
CA ASP A 131 20.89 -26.69 17.88
C ASP A 131 20.84 -26.35 19.39
N GLU A 132 21.88 -25.69 19.92
CA GLU A 132 21.88 -25.21 21.30
C GLU A 132 20.93 -24.04 21.53
N LEU A 133 20.84 -23.11 20.57
CA LEU A 133 19.90 -21.99 20.62
C LEU A 133 18.45 -22.47 20.52
N ASP A 134 18.16 -23.43 19.64
CA ASP A 134 16.82 -24.02 19.48
C ASP A 134 16.37 -24.70 20.79
N LYS A 135 17.26 -25.46 21.45
CA LYS A 135 16.98 -26.01 22.78
C LYS A 135 16.67 -24.94 23.82
N LYS A 136 17.46 -23.86 23.87
CA LYS A 136 17.20 -22.73 24.78
C LYS A 136 15.86 -22.05 24.51
N ILE A 137 15.48 -21.92 23.23
CA ILE A 137 14.18 -21.35 22.84
C ILE A 137 13.04 -22.24 23.34
N ASP A 138 13.14 -23.56 23.18
CA ASP A 138 12.12 -24.50 23.63
C ASP A 138 12.01 -24.54 25.17
N ASP A 139 13.14 -24.48 25.88
CA ASP A 139 13.14 -24.36 27.34
C ASP A 139 12.45 -23.08 27.81
N LEU A 140 12.72 -21.95 27.15
CA LEU A 140 12.06 -20.67 27.46
C LEU A 140 10.56 -20.72 27.15
N ARG A 141 10.15 -21.33 26.03
CA ARG A 141 8.73 -21.53 25.69
C ARG A 141 8.02 -22.35 26.75
N ASN A 142 8.62 -23.45 27.18
CA ASN A 142 8.08 -24.30 28.25
C ASN A 142 7.95 -23.52 29.56
N LYS A 143 8.97 -22.72 29.91
CA LYS A 143 8.92 -21.87 31.10
C LYS A 143 7.79 -20.85 31.04
N ILE A 144 7.61 -20.17 29.90
CA ILE A 144 6.51 -19.22 29.70
C ILE A 144 5.15 -19.92 29.83
N ALA A 145 4.99 -21.11 29.25
CA ALA A 145 3.74 -21.87 29.33
C ALA A 145 3.38 -22.25 30.78
N LEU A 146 4.37 -22.70 31.56
CA LEU A 146 4.19 -23.02 32.99
C LEU A 146 3.78 -21.78 33.79
N GLU A 147 4.46 -20.64 33.59
CA GLU A 147 4.14 -19.38 34.26
C GLU A 147 2.73 -18.87 33.90
N LEU A 148 2.29 -19.03 32.64
CA LEU A 148 0.94 -18.69 32.21
C LEU A 148 -0.13 -19.59 32.86
N GLN A 149 0.13 -20.90 32.97
CA GLN A 149 -0.75 -21.82 33.67
C GLN A 149 -0.86 -21.48 35.16
N LEU A 150 0.27 -21.23 35.82
CA LEU A 150 0.33 -20.81 37.22
C LEU A 150 -0.47 -19.52 37.42
N ARG A 151 -0.25 -18.51 36.58
CA ARG A 151 -0.99 -17.23 36.64
C ARG A 151 -2.50 -17.44 36.46
N LYS A 152 -2.92 -18.37 35.61
CA LYS A 152 -4.34 -18.71 35.43
C LYS A 152 -4.92 -19.30 36.71
N ILE A 153 -4.23 -20.24 37.34
CA ILE A 153 -4.66 -20.88 38.60
C ILE A 153 -4.75 -19.84 39.72
N LEU A 154 -3.71 -19.03 39.93
CA LEU A 154 -3.68 -17.99 40.95
C LEU A 154 -4.84 -16.98 40.78
N LYS A 155 -5.16 -16.60 39.54
CA LYS A 155 -6.33 -15.74 39.27
C LYS A 155 -7.65 -16.42 39.64
N PHE A 156 -7.82 -17.70 39.35
CA PHE A 156 -9.00 -18.46 39.77
C PHE A 156 -9.13 -18.52 41.29
N GLU A 157 -8.02 -18.69 42.02
CA GLU A 157 -8.02 -18.71 43.48
C GLU A 157 -8.37 -17.36 44.09
N ILE A 158 -7.80 -16.27 43.55
CA ILE A 158 -8.13 -14.90 43.98
C ILE A 158 -9.60 -14.55 43.75
N THR A 159 -10.23 -15.11 42.71
CA THR A 159 -11.63 -14.81 42.36
C THR A 159 -12.63 -15.65 43.17
N LYS A 160 -12.17 -16.71 43.86
CA LYS A 160 -13.01 -17.58 44.70
C LYS A 160 -13.14 -17.10 46.15
N VAL A 161 -12.34 -16.12 46.57
CA VAL A 161 -12.43 -15.42 47.87
C VAL A 161 -13.38 -14.24 47.73
#